data_AF-A0AAD5YHW7-F1
#
_entry.id   AF-A0AAD5YHW7-F1
#
_cell.length_a   1.000
_cell.length_b   1.000
_cell.length_c   1.000
_cell.angle_alpha   90.00
_cell.angle_beta   90.00
_cell.angle_gamma   90.00
#
_symmetry.space_group_name_H-M   'P 1'
#
loop_
_entity.id
_entity.type
_entity.pdbx_description
1 polymer ?
#
loop_
_entity_poly.entity_id
_entity_poly.type
_entity_poly.pdbx_seq_one_letter_code
_entity_poly.pdbx_strand_id
1 'polypeptide(L)'
;MAPTTPPTGTKSNQTRRTFAPSGTASYCLGQQVQIHIGQQQWVIGKVAALPDDKHGYFGVTYTAAPNEEKKTQVLAGDIRAI
;
A
#
# COMPACT_ATOMS: atom_id res chain seq x y z
N MET A 1 47.56 -0.74 -22.68
CA MET A 1 46.15 -0.85 -23.10
C MET A 1 45.33 -1.28 -21.89
N ALA A 2 44.38 -0.45 -21.45
CA ALA A 2 43.49 -0.73 -20.33
C ALA A 2 42.14 -1.23 -20.87
N PRO A 3 41.47 -2.21 -20.25
CA PRO A 3 40.10 -2.54 -20.57
C PRO A 3 39.17 -1.69 -19.70
N THR A 4 38.50 -0.70 -20.30
CA THR A 4 37.38 0.01 -19.68
C THR A 4 36.06 -0.56 -20.18
N THR A 5 35.28 -1.05 -19.23
CA THR A 5 33.96 -1.66 -19.33
C THR A 5 32.94 -0.81 -20.10
N PRO A 6 32.00 -1.41 -20.86
CA PRO A 6 30.85 -0.70 -21.40
C PRO A 6 29.80 -0.45 -20.30
N PRO A 7 29.22 0.77 -20.18
CA PRO A 7 27.99 0.94 -19.43
C PRO A 7 26.82 0.46 -20.30
N THR A 8 26.33 -0.75 -20.05
CA THR A 8 25.05 -1.19 -20.62
C THR A 8 23.93 -0.41 -19.93
N GLY A 9 23.57 0.72 -20.52
CA GLY A 9 22.43 1.52 -20.09
C GLY A 9 21.13 0.76 -20.36
N THR A 10 20.60 0.08 -19.33
CA THR A 10 19.25 -0.47 -19.36
C THR A 10 18.25 0.67 -19.25
N LYS A 11 17.79 1.19 -20.39
CA LYS A 11 16.59 2.03 -20.48
C LYS A 11 15.36 1.18 -20.14
N SER A 12 15.02 1.07 -18.86
CA SER A 12 13.68 0.65 -18.46
C SER A 12 12.76 1.86 -18.50
N ASN A 13 12.20 2.12 -19.68
CA ASN A 13 11.06 2.99 -19.88
C ASN A 13 9.83 2.32 -19.25
N GLN A 14 9.68 2.45 -17.93
CA GLN A 14 8.45 2.10 -17.23
C GLN A 14 7.69 3.40 -16.94
N THR A 15 6.84 3.78 -17.88
CA THR A 15 5.76 4.75 -17.65
C THR A 15 4.68 4.09 -16.79
N ARG A 16 4.99 3.89 -15.52
CA ARG A 16 3.99 3.71 -14.47
C ARG A 16 4.62 4.41 -13.28
N ARG A 17 4.00 5.49 -12.82
CA ARG A 17 4.51 6.29 -11.70
C ARG A 17 4.65 5.38 -10.48
N THR A 18 5.83 4.82 -10.31
CA THR A 18 6.21 3.99 -9.18
C THR A 18 6.40 4.97 -8.03
N PHE A 19 5.35 5.15 -7.22
CA PHE A 19 5.48 5.74 -5.90
C PHE A 19 6.29 4.74 -5.06
N ALA A 20 7.61 4.83 -5.12
CA ALA A 20 8.49 4.13 -4.22
C ALA A 20 9.09 5.12 -3.23
N PRO A 21 8.53 5.24 -2.01
CA PRO A 21 9.35 5.19 -0.82
C PRO A 21 9.63 3.69 -0.57
N SER A 22 10.90 3.32 -0.55
CA SER A 22 11.38 1.97 -0.24
C SER A 22 10.68 1.44 1.04
N GLY A 23 9.69 0.57 0.89
CA GLY A 23 8.99 -0.09 2.00
C GLY A 23 7.52 0.29 2.20
N THR A 24 6.92 1.18 1.40
CA THR A 24 5.46 1.38 1.47
C THR A 24 4.77 0.21 0.78
N ALA A 25 4.15 -0.67 1.57
CA ALA A 25 3.33 -1.75 1.05
C ALA A 25 2.32 -1.19 0.03
N SER A 26 2.48 -1.59 -1.23
CA SER A 26 1.64 -1.11 -2.32
C SER A 26 0.36 -1.92 -2.34
N TYR A 27 -0.68 -1.38 -1.70
CA TYR A 27 -2.01 -1.98 -1.74
C TYR A 27 -2.80 -1.40 -2.92
N CYS A 28 -3.60 -2.25 -3.58
CA CYS A 28 -4.49 -1.85 -4.66
C CYS A 28 -5.89 -1.50 -4.13
N LEU A 29 -6.59 -0.61 -4.82
CA LEU A 29 -8.02 -0.36 -4.55
C LEU A 29 -8.82 -1.66 -4.70
N GLY A 30 -9.73 -1.89 -3.76
CA GLY A 30 -10.54 -3.10 -3.64
C GLY A 30 -9.78 -4.32 -3.11
N GLN A 31 -8.46 -4.22 -2.89
CA GLN A 31 -7.67 -5.32 -2.34
C GLN A 31 -8.12 -5.60 -0.90
N GLN A 32 -8.32 -6.88 -0.61
CA GLN A 32 -8.64 -7.35 0.72
C GLN A 32 -7.36 -7.33 1.56
N VAL A 33 -7.43 -6.68 2.71
CA VAL A 33 -6.30 -6.45 3.61
C VAL A 33 -6.76 -6.64 5.05
N GLN A 34 -5.84 -6.99 5.92
CA GLN A 34 -6.08 -7.01 7.36
C GLN A 34 -5.62 -5.68 7.95
N ILE A 35 -6.50 -5.02 8.70
CA ILE A 35 -6.25 -3.69 9.27
C ILE A 35 -6.32 -3.76 10.79
N HIS A 36 -5.42 -3.04 11.44
CA HIS A 36 -5.42 -2.94 12.88
C HIS A 36 -6.28 -1.76 13.33
N ILE A 37 -7.33 -2.02 14.11
CA ILE A 37 -8.26 -0.98 14.56
C ILE A 37 -8.48 -1.08 16.07
N GLY A 38 -8.20 0.01 16.77
CA GLY A 38 -8.37 0.10 18.23
C GLY A 38 -7.29 -0.63 19.04
N GLN A 39 -7.67 -1.10 20.24
CA GLN A 39 -6.75 -1.70 21.22
C GLN A 39 -6.57 -3.21 21.02
N GLN A 40 -5.98 -3.63 19.89
CA GLN A 40 -5.48 -5.01 19.61
C GLN A 40 -6.35 -5.98 18.80
N GLN A 41 -7.25 -5.50 17.93
CA GLN A 41 -7.91 -6.42 16.98
C GLN A 41 -7.55 -6.11 15.52
N TRP A 42 -7.01 -7.13 14.86
CA TRP A 42 -6.84 -7.16 13.42
C TRP A 42 -8.13 -7.62 12.77
N VAL A 43 -8.72 -6.81 11.90
CA VAL A 43 -9.95 -7.15 11.19
C VAL A 43 -9.72 -7.14 9.69
N ILE A 44 -10.52 -7.92 8.96
CA ILE A 44 -10.45 -7.99 7.51
C ILE A 44 -11.25 -6.81 6.93
N GLY A 45 -10.59 -6.04 6.08
CA GLY A 45 -11.19 -4.95 5.33
C GLY A 45 -10.77 -4.99 3.86
N LYS A 46 -11.13 -3.94 3.13
CA LYS A 46 -10.76 -3.69 1.74
C LYS A 46 -10.24 -2.27 1.61
N VAL A 47 -9.25 -2.07 0.75
CA VAL A 47 -8.75 -0.73 0.45
C VAL A 47 -9.77 0.02 -0.38
N ALA A 48 -10.35 1.07 0.18
CA ALA A 48 -11.31 1.95 -0.48
C ALA A 48 -10.64 3.20 -1.08
N ALA A 49 -9.50 3.62 -0.54
CA ALA A 49 -8.73 4.76 -1.02
C ALA A 49 -7.22 4.52 -0.87
N LEU A 50 -6.46 4.96 -1.88
CA LEU A 50 -5.01 4.98 -1.83
C LEU A 50 -4.52 6.18 -0.99
N PRO A 51 -3.35 6.06 -0.35
CA PRO A 51 -2.78 7.14 0.44
C PRO A 51 -2.35 8.30 -0.46
N ASP A 52 -2.61 9.51 0.02
CA ASP A 52 -2.04 10.70 -0.57
C ASP A 52 -0.58 10.89 -0.08
N ASP A 53 0.26 11.42 -0.97
CA ASP A 53 1.70 11.64 -0.75
C ASP A 53 1.99 12.46 0.52
N LYS A 54 1.03 13.28 0.95
CA LYS A 54 1.17 14.17 2.12
C LYS A 54 1.01 13.49 3.48
N HIS A 55 0.30 12.36 3.56
CA HIS A 55 -0.06 11.79 4.87
C HIS A 55 0.09 10.27 4.97
N GLY A 56 0.15 9.52 3.87
CA GLY A 56 0.40 8.09 3.92
C GLY A 56 -0.74 7.24 4.51
N TYR A 57 -1.94 7.79 4.69
CA TYR A 57 -3.10 7.05 5.20
C TYR A 57 -3.86 6.35 4.07
N PHE A 58 -4.02 5.04 4.18
CA PHE A 58 -4.91 4.28 3.31
C PHE A 58 -6.34 4.38 3.84
N GLY A 59 -7.28 4.71 2.97
CA GLY A 59 -8.70 4.56 3.28
C GLY A 59 -9.10 3.10 3.12
N VAL A 60 -9.65 2.51 4.17
CA VAL A 60 -10.06 1.12 4.20
C VAL A 60 -11.50 1.01 4.70
N THR A 61 -12.27 0.12 4.07
CA THR A 61 -13.61 -0.28 4.49
C THR A 61 -13.54 -1.63 5.18
N TYR A 62 -14.16 -1.79 6.33
CA TYR A 62 -14.25 -3.06 7.05
C TYR A 62 -15.65 -3.26 7.61
N THR A 63 -16.04 -4.52 7.77
CA THR A 63 -17.35 -4.88 8.30
C THR A 63 -17.20 -5.14 9.80
N ALA A 64 -17.62 -4.19 10.64
CA ALA A 64 -17.49 -4.29 12.10
C ALA A 64 -18.54 -5.24 12.70
N ALA A 65 -19.71 -5.31 12.09
CA ALA A 65 -20.81 -6.19 12.44
C ALA A 65 -21.47 -6.71 11.14
N PRO A 66 -22.15 -7.86 11.13
CA PRO A 66 -22.91 -8.30 9.96
C PRO A 66 -23.91 -7.19 9.58
N ASN A 67 -23.68 -6.55 8.43
CA ASN A 67 -24.40 -5.39 7.86
C ASN A 67 -23.91 -3.99 8.29
N GLU A 68 -22.80 -3.85 9.03
CA GLU A 68 -22.21 -2.54 9.35
C GLU A 68 -20.85 -2.36 8.69
N GLU A 69 -20.83 -1.70 7.53
CA GLU A 69 -19.59 -1.29 6.86
C GLU A 69 -19.10 0.03 7.47
N LYS A 70 -17.91 0.00 8.07
CA LYS A 70 -17.22 1.18 8.57
C LYS A 70 -16.06 1.55 7.67
N LYS A 71 -15.84 2.85 7.50
CA LYS A 71 -14.67 3.43 6.83
C LYS A 71 -13.71 3.93 7.89
N THR A 72 -12.45 3.54 7.77
CA THR A 72 -11.37 4.09 8.60
C THR A 72 -10.16 4.42 7.75
N GLN A 73 -9.28 5.24 8.29
CA GLN A 73 -8.00 5.60 7.68
C GLN A 73 -6.90 5.04 8.56
N VAL A 74 -6.03 4.22 7.99
CA VAL A 74 -4.93 3.57 8.71
C VAL A 74 -3.63 3.81 7.97
N LEU A 75 -2.53 3.84 8.72
CA LEU A 75 -1.20 3.96 8.13
C LEU A 75 -0.83 2.65 7.44
N ALA A 76 0.08 2.71 6.46
CA ALA A 76 0.59 1.52 5.77
C ALA A 76 1.11 0.43 6.73
N GLY A 77 1.67 0.83 7.89
CA GLY A 77 2.17 -0.07 8.93
C GLY A 77 1.09 -0.79 9.75
N ASP A 78 -0.14 -0.24 9.77
CA ASP A 78 -1.32 -0.83 10.42
C ASP A 78 -2.14 -1.70 9.45
N ILE A 79 -1.61 -1.97 8.26
CA ILE A 79 -2.22 -2.80 7.22
C ILE A 79 -1.31 -4.00 6.97
N ARG A 80 -1.90 -5.16 6.76
CA ARG A 80 -1.24 -6.39 6.33
C ARG A 80 -1.96 -6.97 5.12
N ALA A 81 -1.19 -7.42 4.15
CA ALA A 81 -1.74 -8.27 3.09
C ALA A 81 -2.16 -9.62 3.69
N ILE A 82 -3.20 -10.22 3.13
CA ILE A 82 -3.68 -11.58 3.45
C ILE A 82 -3.42 -12.53 2.29
#